data_AF-A0A645DZX0-F1
#
_entry.id   AF-A0A645DZX0-F1
#
_cell.length_a   1.000
_cell.length_b   1.000
_cell.length_c   1.000
_cell.angle_alpha   90.00
_cell.angle_beta   90.00
_cell.angle_gamma   90.00
#
_symmetry.space_group_name_H-M   'P 1'
#
loop_
_entity.id
_entity.type
_entity.pdbx_description
1 polymer ?
#
loop_
_entity_poly.entity_id
_entity_poly.type
_entity_poly.pdbx_seq_one_letter_code
_entity_poly.pdbx_strand_id
1 'polypeptide(L)'
;MGYAVKNNMLLTLDAGHFHPTEGIADKISSMLLFVPEITLHVSRPERWDSDHVVILNDALLELSQEIVRSGQMEKIHIGLDYFDASINRIGAYVVGIRSTQKALLQALLEPTEKLRDYEKRDNNFQRLAYLEELKAMPWNAVYNYYCLQQGVPVGDEYIKEIEGYESEVTSKRQTQ
;
A
#
# COMPACT_ATOMS: atom_id res chain seq x y z
N MET A 1 1.10 22.10 0.32
CA MET A 1 -0.28 21.67 0.68
C MET A 1 -1.28 22.83 0.81
N GLY A 2 -0.92 23.99 1.39
CA GLY A 2 -1.88 25.09 1.64
C GLY A 2 -2.64 25.65 0.43
N TYR A 3 -2.11 25.53 -0.79
CA TYR A 3 -2.84 25.90 -2.01
C TYR A 3 -4.09 25.03 -2.23
N ALA A 4 -3.99 23.71 -1.99
CA ALA A 4 -5.14 22.80 -2.14
C ALA A 4 -6.23 23.12 -1.12
N VAL A 5 -5.84 23.40 0.14
CA VAL A 5 -6.76 23.84 1.20
C VAL A 5 -7.47 25.15 0.82
N LYS A 6 -6.71 26.17 0.39
CA LYS A 6 -7.27 27.48 0.03
C LYS A 6 -8.27 27.40 -1.13
N ASN A 7 -8.05 26.49 -2.06
CA ASN A 7 -8.85 26.39 -3.30
C ASN A 7 -9.82 25.21 -3.31
N ASN A 8 -10.01 24.52 -2.18
CA ASN A 8 -10.87 23.33 -2.06
C ASN A 8 -10.58 22.28 -3.15
N MET A 9 -9.30 21.98 -3.35
CA MET A 9 -8.84 21.02 -4.35
C MET A 9 -8.45 19.69 -3.71
N LEU A 10 -8.55 18.63 -4.50
CA LEU A 10 -7.96 17.34 -4.18
C LEU A 10 -6.44 17.48 -4.01
N LEU A 11 -5.89 16.80 -2.99
CA LEU A 11 -4.46 16.80 -2.71
C LEU A 11 -3.83 15.48 -3.13
N THR A 12 -2.82 15.52 -4.00
CA THR A 12 -1.99 14.35 -4.29
C THR A 12 -0.80 14.27 -3.34
N LEU A 13 -0.59 13.10 -2.73
CA LEU A 13 0.58 12.76 -1.93
C LEU A 13 1.30 11.59 -2.59
N ASP A 14 2.53 11.80 -3.02
CA ASP A 14 3.39 10.74 -3.57
C ASP A 14 4.38 10.26 -2.50
N ALA A 15 4.49 8.95 -2.29
CA ALA A 15 5.38 8.37 -1.29
C ALA A 15 6.87 8.66 -1.54
N GLY A 16 7.28 8.97 -2.77
CA GLY A 16 8.66 9.24 -3.16
C GLY A 16 9.07 10.72 -3.07
N HIS A 17 8.11 11.64 -2.97
CA HIS A 17 8.32 13.08 -3.18
C HIS A 17 8.62 13.89 -1.91
N PHE A 18 9.02 13.23 -0.82
CA PHE A 18 9.23 13.86 0.48
C PHE A 18 10.67 13.70 0.98
N HIS A 19 10.99 14.37 2.08
CA HIS A 19 12.35 14.34 2.64
C HIS A 19 12.73 12.94 3.13
N PRO A 20 14.03 12.65 3.29
CA PRO A 20 14.45 11.43 3.97
C PRO A 20 13.76 11.31 5.33
N THR A 21 13.24 10.10 5.64
CA THR A 21 12.44 9.77 6.85
C THR A 21 11.03 10.36 6.92
N GLU A 22 10.63 11.20 5.95
CA GLU A 22 9.28 11.75 5.91
C GLU A 22 8.32 10.75 5.24
N GLY A 23 7.29 10.31 5.97
CA GLY A 23 6.23 9.42 5.46
C GLY A 23 5.00 10.20 5.01
N ILE A 24 4.17 9.59 4.16
CA ILE A 24 2.87 10.17 3.77
C ILE A 24 1.70 9.73 4.66
N ALA A 25 1.87 8.65 5.44
CA ALA A 25 0.85 8.14 6.35
C ALA A 25 0.46 9.20 7.41
N ASP A 26 1.44 9.88 8.02
CA ASP A 26 1.24 10.94 9.01
C ASP A 26 0.43 12.15 8.49
N LYS A 27 0.42 12.34 7.18
CA LYS A 27 -0.23 13.48 6.53
C LYS A 27 -1.71 13.22 6.30
N ILE A 28 -2.16 11.97 6.23
CA ILE A 28 -3.55 11.63 5.89
C ILE A 28 -4.51 12.17 6.94
N SER A 29 -4.35 11.77 8.19
CA SER A 29 -5.24 12.17 9.29
C SER A 29 -5.28 13.69 9.49
N SER A 30 -4.14 14.36 9.26
CA SER A 30 -4.04 15.83 9.30
C SER A 30 -4.75 16.50 8.12
N MET A 31 -4.52 16.01 6.89
CA MET A 31 -5.02 16.67 5.68
C MET A 31 -6.52 16.44 5.45
N LEU A 32 -7.07 15.30 5.85
CA LEU A 32 -8.52 15.03 5.74
C LEU A 32 -9.40 16.02 6.53
N LEU A 33 -8.81 16.80 7.45
CA LEU A 33 -9.51 17.89 8.15
C LEU A 33 -9.69 19.15 7.28
N PHE A 34 -8.91 19.30 6.21
CA PHE A 34 -8.76 20.56 5.48
C PHE A 34 -8.91 20.46 3.96
N VAL A 35 -8.85 19.25 3.38
CA VAL A 35 -9.09 19.02 1.95
C VAL A 35 -10.29 18.09 1.75
N PRO A 36 -11.02 18.21 0.63
CA PRO A 36 -12.18 17.36 0.38
C PRO A 36 -11.80 15.88 0.24
N GLU A 37 -10.71 15.61 -0.48
CA GLU A 37 -10.26 14.27 -0.87
C GLU A 37 -8.73 14.25 -1.03
N ILE A 38 -8.13 13.07 -0.91
CA ILE A 38 -6.70 12.83 -1.09
C ILE A 38 -6.52 11.79 -2.21
N THR A 39 -5.60 12.04 -3.12
CA THR A 39 -5.06 10.99 -4.02
C THR A 39 -3.68 10.60 -3.51
N LEU A 40 -3.42 9.31 -3.49
CA LEU A 40 -2.13 8.75 -3.12
C LEU A 40 -1.46 8.21 -4.38
N HIS A 41 -0.21 8.57 -4.58
CA HIS A 41 0.69 7.85 -5.47
C HIS A 41 1.61 7.01 -4.59
N VAL A 42 1.37 5.69 -4.59
CA VAL A 42 2.14 4.75 -3.79
C VAL A 42 3.31 4.25 -4.62
N SER A 43 4.51 4.64 -4.20
CA SER A 43 5.81 4.34 -4.80
C SER A 43 6.77 3.83 -3.71
N ARG A 44 7.97 3.37 -4.09
CA ARG A 44 9.05 3.05 -3.14
C ARG A 44 10.29 3.90 -3.45
N PRO A 45 10.58 4.97 -2.69
CA PRO A 45 11.82 5.72 -2.84
C PRO A 45 13.01 4.94 -2.28
N GLU A 46 14.09 4.91 -3.05
CA GLU A 46 15.38 4.35 -2.65
C GLU A 46 16.41 5.49 -2.68
N ARG A 47 16.48 6.23 -1.56
CA ARG A 47 17.32 7.43 -1.31
C ARG A 47 16.91 8.70 -2.07
N TRP A 48 16.25 8.56 -3.19
CA TRP A 48 15.63 9.62 -3.98
C TRP A 48 14.28 9.12 -4.49
N ASP A 49 13.56 9.98 -5.20
CA ASP A 49 12.32 9.65 -5.89
C ASP A 49 12.56 8.72 -7.08
N SER A 50 12.82 7.45 -6.77
CA SER A 50 13.44 6.48 -7.67
C SER A 50 12.45 5.50 -8.29
N ASP A 51 11.15 5.67 -8.05
CA ASP A 51 10.08 4.90 -8.68
C ASP A 51 10.24 3.37 -8.58
N HIS A 52 10.80 2.85 -7.48
CA HIS A 52 10.91 1.40 -7.33
C HIS A 52 9.54 0.78 -7.07
N VAL A 53 9.40 -0.48 -7.51
CA VAL A 53 8.18 -1.26 -7.26
C VAL A 53 7.86 -1.29 -5.76
N VAL A 54 6.60 -1.02 -5.44
CA VAL A 54 6.04 -1.12 -4.10
C VAL A 54 6.18 -2.55 -3.57
N ILE A 55 6.63 -2.68 -2.33
CA ILE A 55 6.77 -3.96 -1.62
C ILE A 55 6.01 -3.89 -0.30
N LEU A 56 5.68 -5.04 0.27
CA LEU A 56 5.09 -5.13 1.60
C LEU A 56 6.15 -4.81 2.67
N ASN A 57 6.31 -3.53 2.98
CA ASN A 57 7.20 -3.01 4.02
C ASN A 57 6.42 -2.19 5.07
N ASP A 58 7.13 -1.69 6.08
CA ASP A 58 6.53 -0.92 7.18
C ASP A 58 5.83 0.35 6.68
N ALA A 59 6.44 1.11 5.78
CA ALA A 59 5.83 2.34 5.24
C ALA A 59 4.48 2.08 4.53
N LEU A 60 4.37 0.99 3.76
CA LEU A 60 3.12 0.59 3.12
C LEU A 60 2.07 0.11 4.14
N LEU A 61 2.50 -0.60 5.18
CA LEU A 61 1.63 -1.04 6.27
C LEU A 61 1.09 0.16 7.06
N GLU A 62 1.94 1.11 7.44
CA GLU A 62 1.56 2.36 8.10
C GLU A 62 0.57 3.16 7.25
N LEU A 63 0.86 3.32 5.95
CA LEU A 63 -0.04 3.98 5.02
C LEU A 63 -1.41 3.30 4.97
N SER A 64 -1.43 1.97 4.83
CA SER A 64 -2.66 1.18 4.77
C SER A 64 -3.46 1.25 6.08
N GLN A 65 -2.75 1.24 7.22
CA GLN A 65 -3.37 1.42 8.54
C GLN A 65 -4.01 2.79 8.65
N GLU A 66 -3.34 3.88 8.29
CA GLU A 66 -3.93 5.23 8.36
C GLU A 66 -5.13 5.38 7.43
N ILE A 67 -5.07 4.81 6.22
CA ILE A 67 -6.20 4.77 5.29
C ILE A 67 -7.43 4.12 5.94
N VAL A 68 -7.28 2.92 6.50
CA VAL A 68 -8.39 2.17 7.12
C VAL A 68 -8.85 2.82 8.43
N ARG A 69 -7.91 3.14 9.33
CA ARG A 69 -8.19 3.70 10.67
C ARG A 69 -8.86 5.08 10.59
N SER A 70 -8.61 5.84 9.52
CA SER A 70 -9.26 7.14 9.30
C SER A 70 -10.79 7.06 9.26
N GLY A 71 -11.35 5.89 8.90
CA GLY A 71 -12.77 5.71 8.65
C GLY A 71 -13.31 6.53 7.47
N GLN A 72 -12.42 7.03 6.60
CA GLN A 72 -12.72 7.90 5.46
C GLN A 72 -12.09 7.37 4.16
N MET A 73 -12.04 6.04 3.99
CA MET A 73 -11.45 5.40 2.81
C MET A 73 -12.07 5.89 1.50
N GLU A 74 -13.36 6.25 1.51
CA GLU A 74 -14.08 6.78 0.36
C GLU A 74 -13.56 8.14 -0.15
N LYS A 75 -12.78 8.85 0.67
CA LYS A 75 -12.13 10.12 0.30
C LYS A 75 -10.67 9.95 -0.11
N ILE A 76 -10.15 8.73 -0.11
CA ILE A 76 -8.75 8.43 -0.39
C ILE A 76 -8.65 7.56 -1.65
N HIS A 77 -8.10 8.14 -2.72
CA HIS A 77 -7.91 7.46 -4.00
C HIS A 77 -6.51 6.88 -4.08
N ILE A 78 -6.37 5.56 -4.19
CA ILE A 78 -5.07 4.88 -4.20
C ILE A 78 -4.64 4.63 -5.64
N GLY A 79 -3.63 5.36 -6.09
CA GLY A 79 -2.88 5.11 -7.32
C GLY A 79 -1.51 4.51 -7.01
N LEU A 80 -0.96 3.75 -7.97
CA LEU A 80 0.42 3.25 -7.92
C LEU A 80 1.25 4.08 -8.90
N ASP A 81 2.38 4.58 -8.43
CA ASP A 81 3.33 5.32 -9.25
C ASP A 81 4.71 4.70 -9.08
N TYR A 82 5.16 3.95 -10.07
CA TYR A 82 6.49 3.37 -10.10
C TYR A 82 6.81 2.87 -11.50
N PHE A 83 8.09 2.81 -11.81
CA PHE A 83 8.62 2.36 -13.09
C PHE A 83 9.98 1.72 -12.88
N ASP A 84 10.01 0.39 -12.89
CA ASP A 84 11.25 -0.38 -12.85
C ASP A 84 11.47 -1.07 -14.20
N ALA A 85 12.38 -0.50 -15.01
CA ALA A 85 12.75 -1.05 -16.31
C ALA A 85 13.76 -2.21 -16.24
N SER A 86 14.27 -2.54 -15.05
CA SER A 86 15.28 -3.58 -14.87
C SER A 86 14.70 -4.99 -14.75
N ILE A 87 13.37 -5.09 -14.56
CA ILE A 87 12.65 -6.36 -14.37
C ILE A 87 11.48 -6.50 -15.35
N ASN A 88 10.84 -7.66 -15.37
CA ASN A 88 9.61 -7.90 -16.15
C ASN A 88 8.51 -6.91 -15.71
N ARG A 89 8.06 -6.04 -16.62
CA ARG A 89 7.09 -4.96 -16.31
C ARG A 89 5.72 -5.47 -15.85
N ILE A 90 5.29 -6.64 -16.33
CA ILE A 90 4.06 -7.29 -15.85
C ILE A 90 4.28 -7.79 -14.43
N GLY A 91 5.45 -8.40 -14.17
CA GLY A 91 5.91 -8.76 -12.83
C GLY A 91 5.89 -7.57 -11.87
N ALA A 92 6.48 -6.43 -12.28
CA ALA A 92 6.48 -5.20 -11.50
C ALA A 92 5.07 -4.73 -11.13
N TYR A 93 4.14 -4.70 -12.10
CA TYR A 93 2.75 -4.34 -11.82
C TYR A 93 2.09 -5.29 -10.83
N VAL A 94 2.17 -6.60 -11.07
CA VAL A 94 1.51 -7.60 -10.23
C VAL A 94 2.07 -7.58 -8.81
N VAL A 95 3.38 -7.40 -8.64
CA VAL A 95 4.02 -7.34 -7.31
C VAL A 95 3.56 -6.11 -6.53
N GLY A 96 3.57 -4.91 -7.12
CA GLY A 96 3.17 -3.71 -6.40
C GLY A 96 1.66 -3.65 -6.08
N ILE A 97 0.81 -4.09 -7.01
CA ILE A 97 -0.64 -4.21 -6.78
C ILE A 97 -0.92 -5.20 -5.63
N ARG A 98 -0.35 -6.42 -5.71
CA ARG A 98 -0.58 -7.44 -4.68
C ARG A 98 0.00 -7.02 -3.32
N SER A 99 1.13 -6.31 -3.30
CA SER A 99 1.71 -5.79 -2.04
C SER A 99 0.79 -4.77 -1.39
N THR A 100 0.24 -3.82 -2.17
CA THR A 100 -0.73 -2.82 -1.70
C THR A 100 -2.01 -3.47 -1.20
N GLN A 101 -2.56 -4.45 -1.95
CA GLN A 101 -3.74 -5.20 -1.53
C GLN A 101 -3.51 -5.99 -0.23
N LYS A 102 -2.35 -6.62 -0.06
CA LYS A 102 -2.00 -7.34 1.17
C LYS A 102 -1.87 -6.41 2.37
N ALA A 103 -1.30 -5.22 2.20
CA ALA A 103 -1.20 -4.23 3.27
C ALA A 103 -2.57 -3.68 3.69
N LEU A 104 -3.43 -3.36 2.72
CA LEU A 104 -4.81 -2.96 2.96
C LEU A 104 -5.61 -4.07 3.66
N LEU A 105 -5.47 -5.32 3.23
CA LEU A 105 -6.13 -6.45 3.89
C LEU A 105 -5.68 -6.59 5.35
N GLN A 106 -4.38 -6.47 5.62
CA GLN A 106 -3.86 -6.51 6.99
C GLN A 106 -4.46 -5.40 7.85
N ALA A 107 -4.54 -4.17 7.31
CA ALA A 107 -5.18 -3.06 8.00
C ALA A 107 -6.69 -3.27 8.23
N LEU A 108 -7.41 -3.88 7.28
CA LEU A 108 -8.83 -4.23 7.42
C LEU A 108 -9.08 -5.36 8.43
N LEU A 109 -8.13 -6.27 8.60
CA LEU A 109 -8.19 -7.35 9.59
C LEU A 109 -7.74 -6.89 10.99
N GLU A 110 -7.21 -5.67 11.11
CA GLU A 110 -6.76 -5.14 12.38
C GLU A 110 -7.94 -4.88 13.33
N PRO A 111 -7.88 -5.33 14.59
CA PRO A 111 -8.86 -5.00 15.61
C PRO A 111 -8.64 -3.57 16.17
N THR A 112 -8.81 -2.55 15.32
CA THR A 112 -8.50 -1.14 15.64
C THR A 112 -9.20 -0.65 16.91
N GLU A 113 -10.46 -1.03 17.17
CA GLU A 113 -11.17 -0.60 18.39
C GLU A 113 -10.51 -1.13 19.67
N LYS A 114 -9.96 -2.34 19.65
CA LYS A 114 -9.22 -2.89 20.79
C LYS A 114 -7.89 -2.15 21.00
N LEU A 115 -7.19 -1.81 19.91
CA LEU A 115 -5.96 -1.01 19.98
C LEU A 115 -6.23 0.40 20.51
N ARG A 116 -7.32 1.04 20.07
CA ARG A 116 -7.79 2.34 20.58
C ARG A 116 -8.15 2.27 22.07
N ASP A 117 -8.76 1.19 22.53
CA ASP A 117 -9.06 1.01 23.95
C ASP A 117 -7.77 0.88 24.79
N TYR A 118 -6.76 0.15 24.30
CA TYR A 118 -5.44 0.12 24.96
C TYR A 118 -4.80 1.50 25.01
N GLU A 119 -4.82 2.24 23.91
CA GLU A 119 -4.27 3.60 23.83
C GLU A 119 -4.96 4.56 24.80
N LYS A 120 -6.30 4.60 24.82
CA LYS A 120 -7.09 5.47 25.71
C LYS A 120 -6.90 5.20 27.21
N ARG A 121 -6.40 4.01 27.56
CA ARG A 121 -6.12 3.58 28.95
C ARG A 121 -4.64 3.63 29.29
N ASP A 122 -3.80 4.22 28.45
CA ASP A 122 -2.34 4.27 28.60
C ASP A 122 -1.66 2.88 28.71
N ASN A 123 -2.30 1.84 28.16
CA ASN A 123 -1.80 0.47 28.14
C ASN A 123 -0.79 0.26 27.00
N ASN A 124 0.28 1.06 27.00
CA ASN A 124 1.25 1.14 25.92
C ASN A 124 1.96 -0.19 25.64
N PHE A 125 2.23 -0.99 26.68
CA PHE A 125 2.82 -2.32 26.53
C PHE A 125 1.88 -3.26 25.75
N GLN A 126 0.62 -3.33 26.14
CA GLN A 126 -0.37 -4.21 25.52
C GLN A 126 -0.65 -3.79 24.08
N ARG A 127 -0.74 -2.47 23.82
CA ARG A 127 -0.89 -1.93 22.47
C ARG A 127 0.27 -2.37 21.58
N LEU A 128 1.51 -2.16 22.04
CA LEU A 128 2.70 -2.51 21.27
C LEU A 128 2.82 -4.03 21.06
N ALA A 129 2.69 -4.82 22.13
CA ALA A 129 2.76 -6.27 22.04
C ALA A 129 1.70 -6.83 21.07
N TYR A 130 0.48 -6.30 21.12
CA TYR A 130 -0.58 -6.78 20.25
C TYR A 130 -0.36 -6.39 18.78
N LEU A 131 0.14 -5.18 18.50
CA LEU A 131 0.55 -4.79 17.15
C LEU A 131 1.60 -5.75 16.56
N GLU A 132 2.57 -6.21 17.37
CA GLU A 132 3.56 -7.19 16.92
C GLU A 132 2.93 -8.57 16.65
N GLU A 133 2.04 -9.05 17.52
CA GLU A 133 1.35 -10.34 17.31
C GLU A 133 0.48 -10.34 16.04
N LEU A 134 -0.08 -9.20 15.65
CA LEU A 134 -0.87 -9.07 14.41
C LEU A 134 -0.03 -9.38 13.15
N LYS A 135 1.28 -9.11 13.16
CA LYS A 135 2.17 -9.39 12.01
C LYS A 135 2.28 -10.89 11.71
N ALA A 136 2.14 -11.73 12.73
CA ALA A 136 2.22 -13.19 12.64
C ALA A 136 0.85 -13.88 12.45
N MET A 137 -0.26 -13.12 12.46
CA MET A 137 -1.58 -13.69 12.20
C MET A 137 -1.68 -14.25 10.77
N PRO A 138 -2.58 -15.24 10.52
CA PRO A 138 -2.71 -15.89 9.23
C PRO A 138 -3.45 -15.04 8.18
N TRP A 139 -3.11 -13.74 8.06
CA TRP A 139 -3.68 -12.82 7.07
C TRP A 139 -3.39 -13.29 5.63
N ASN A 140 -2.29 -14.01 5.42
CA ASN A 140 -1.94 -14.58 4.12
C ASN A 140 -2.96 -15.64 3.65
N ALA A 141 -3.53 -16.43 4.57
CA ALA A 141 -4.55 -17.41 4.24
C ALA A 141 -5.85 -16.74 3.77
N VAL A 142 -6.21 -15.62 4.39
CA VAL A 142 -7.35 -14.78 3.98
C VAL A 142 -7.11 -14.19 2.58
N TYR A 143 -5.90 -13.67 2.32
CA TYR A 143 -5.54 -13.14 1.00
C TYR A 143 -5.56 -14.21 -0.10
N ASN A 144 -5.03 -15.41 0.21
CA ASN A 144 -5.05 -16.54 -0.71
C ASN A 144 -6.49 -16.97 -1.05
N TYR A 145 -7.36 -17.01 -0.04
CA TYR A 145 -8.78 -17.28 -0.27
C TYR A 145 -9.45 -16.19 -1.11
N TYR A 146 -9.13 -14.91 -0.88
CA TYR A 146 -9.60 -13.81 -1.73
C TYR A 146 -9.17 -14.01 -3.19
N CYS A 147 -7.90 -14.33 -3.44
CA CYS A 147 -7.41 -14.61 -4.80
C CYS A 147 -8.17 -15.78 -5.45
N LEU A 148 -8.39 -16.87 -4.71
CA LEU A 148 -9.18 -18.02 -5.16
C LEU A 148 -10.60 -17.61 -5.55
N GLN A 149 -11.28 -16.80 -4.72
CA GLN A 149 -12.64 -16.32 -5.00
C GLN A 149 -12.71 -15.40 -6.23
N GLN A 150 -11.65 -14.62 -6.48
CA GLN A 150 -11.55 -13.77 -7.68
C GLN A 150 -11.12 -14.54 -8.93
N GLY A 151 -10.81 -15.84 -8.83
CA GLY A 151 -10.34 -16.63 -9.96
C GLY A 151 -8.96 -16.20 -10.49
N VAL A 152 -8.11 -15.63 -9.62
CA VAL A 152 -6.75 -15.21 -9.96
C VAL A 152 -5.72 -16.10 -9.24
N PRO A 153 -4.45 -16.17 -9.73
CA PRO A 153 -3.45 -17.06 -9.15
C PRO A 153 -3.21 -16.83 -7.64
N VAL A 154 -3.11 -17.93 -6.91
CA VAL A 154 -2.92 -17.94 -5.46
C VAL A 154 -1.42 -17.94 -5.13
N GLY A 155 -1.02 -17.24 -4.06
CA GLY A 155 0.38 -17.22 -3.64
C GLY A 155 1.30 -16.70 -4.74
N ASP A 156 2.28 -17.52 -5.10
CA ASP A 156 3.35 -17.33 -6.09
C ASP A 156 3.01 -17.92 -7.47
N GLU A 157 1.85 -18.55 -7.67
CA GLU A 157 1.44 -19.17 -8.93
C GLU A 157 1.47 -18.17 -10.12
N TYR A 158 1.26 -16.87 -9.86
CA TYR A 158 1.33 -15.82 -10.88
C TYR A 158 2.72 -15.70 -11.53
N ILE A 159 3.79 -16.14 -10.86
CA ILE A 159 5.15 -16.11 -11.42
C ILE A 159 5.20 -16.94 -12.69
N LYS A 160 4.67 -18.17 -12.64
CA LYS A 160 4.64 -19.09 -13.77
C LYS A 160 3.81 -18.55 -14.94
N GLU A 161 2.68 -17.91 -14.65
CA GLU A 161 1.84 -17.27 -15.68
C GLU A 161 2.58 -16.15 -16.41
N ILE A 162 3.34 -15.33 -15.66
CA ILE A 162 4.13 -14.23 -16.23
C ILE A 162 5.31 -14.77 -17.05
N GLU A 163 6.02 -15.79 -16.55
CA GLU A 163 7.09 -16.47 -17.29
C GLU A 163 6.56 -17.10 -18.59
N GLY A 164 5.38 -17.73 -18.53
CA GLY A 164 4.67 -18.25 -19.69
C GLY A 164 4.42 -17.16 -20.73
N TYR A 165 3.79 -16.06 -20.32
CA TYR A 165 3.51 -14.93 -21.21
C TYR A 165 4.80 -14.29 -21.77
N GLU A 166 5.88 -14.27 -21.00
CA GLU A 166 7.17 -13.77 -21.47
C GLU A 166 7.73 -14.63 -22.59
N SER A 167 7.73 -15.96 -22.42
CA SER A 167 8.20 -16.90 -23.43
C SER A 167 7.34 -16.90 -24.70
N GLU A 168 6.02 -16.72 -24.54
CA GLU A 168 5.07 -16.84 -25.65
C GLU A 168 4.86 -15.52 -26.39
N VAL A 169 5.03 -14.37 -25.73
CA VAL A 169 4.66 -13.06 -26.26
C VAL A 169 5.79 -12.04 -26.15
N THR A 170 6.23 -11.66 -24.95
CA THR A 170 7.09 -10.46 -24.83
C THR A 170 8.50 -10.67 -25.37
N SER A 171 9.04 -11.88 -25.29
CA SER A 171 10.33 -12.27 -25.87
C SER A 171 10.36 -12.25 -27.39
N LYS A 172 9.19 -12.31 -28.05
CA LYS A 172 9.06 -12.28 -29.51
C LYS A 172 8.96 -10.87 -30.09
N ARG A 173 8.95 -9.84 -29.24
CA ARG A 173 8.91 -8.44 -29.69
C ARG A 173 10.25 -8.09 -30.32
N GLN A 174 10.22 -7.62 -31.56
CA GLN A 174 11.43 -7.14 -32.22
C GLN A 174 11.90 -5.86 -31.53
N THR A 175 13.18 -5.81 -31.18
CA THR A 175 13.88 -4.54 -30.93
C THR A 175 14.01 -3.83 -32.26
N GLN A 176 13.34 -2.67 -32.40
CA GLN A 176 13.63 -1.72 -33.48
C GLN A 176 15.00 -1.06 -33.25
#